data_AF-A0A935UWD7-F1
#
_entry.id   AF-A0A935UWD7-F1
#
_cell.length_a   1.000
_cell.length_b   1.000
_cell.length_c   1.000
_cell.angle_alpha   90.00
_cell.angle_beta   90.00
_cell.angle_gamma   90.00
#
_symmetry.space_group_name_H-M   'P 1'
#
loop_
_entity.id
_entity.type
_entity.pdbx_description
1 polymer ?
#
loop_
_entity_poly.entity_id
_entity_poly.type
_entity_poly.pdbx_seq_one_letter_code
_entity_poly.pdbx_strand_id
1 'polypeptide(L)'
;MSETMLTVILALVKCVFSLAFVMQIVPLLIWAERKGAAYIQDRPGPNRAHILGVRAGGLIHTLPDVFKLITKEDVVPSHVFRPLWALAPIISMSVALVTFSVVPWGDQILIPAEIAEKYLGTTGPLAVNLQVADIDGGLLYVLAMTSLGVYGIMLAGWSSNNKFSLIGGLRSAAQMVSYELAMGMGVVAMFMTYGTTRLDTIMQIQSESILNWGVLLSPPVGLIAFVLFWVSAFAECNRNPFDLPEGEAELVAGYHTEYSSLRFALFFMAEYANMVVASSVTATLFFGGYNIPFVNGAMLREHIDLVLIAIGVGGGVFFLFAASIAFGRRKDPFYAAMEAFKGPRPNKLAPVGGLNGLLYRALHDDTLRQHEWKIFTAIWAGAAAAHFGLIGLGAMNIASGMPLLTEIIVFVTQLNAFVVKVLFGCWMFIWVRWTLPRFRYDQLMDLGWKYMLPIGLVNILLAAVWLLIDANTMRLYAAIP
;
A
#
# COMPACT_ATOMS: atom_id res chain seq x y z
N MET A 1 32.05 19.90 -4.32
CA MET A 1 31.26 19.07 -5.26
C MET A 1 30.59 20.04 -6.23
N SER A 2 30.51 19.76 -7.53
CA SER A 2 29.74 20.64 -8.43
C SER A 2 28.24 20.50 -8.12
N GLU A 3 27.46 21.56 -8.30
CA GLU A 3 26.00 21.54 -8.08
C GLU A 3 25.32 20.45 -8.92
N THR A 4 25.83 20.20 -10.13
CA THR A 4 25.39 19.12 -11.01
C THR A 4 25.60 17.74 -10.40
N MET A 5 26.78 17.49 -9.80
CA MET A 5 27.12 16.23 -9.16
C MET A 5 26.27 16.00 -7.91
N LEU A 6 26.01 17.05 -7.12
CA LEU A 6 25.10 17.00 -5.98
C LEU A 6 23.69 16.60 -6.41
N THR A 7 23.16 17.24 -7.46
CA THR A 7 21.82 16.98 -7.98
C THR A 7 21.67 15.54 -8.47
N VAL A 8 22.67 15.02 -9.18
CA VAL A 8 22.69 13.62 -9.63
C VAL A 8 22.73 12.65 -8.46
N ILE A 9 23.55 12.91 -7.43
CA ILE A 9 23.62 12.06 -6.24
C ILE A 9 22.28 12.06 -5.50
N LEU A 10 21.66 13.23 -5.29
CA LEU A 10 20.35 13.33 -4.65
C LEU A 10 19.28 12.58 -5.44
N ALA A 11 19.27 12.70 -6.78
CA ALA A 11 18.35 11.95 -7.63
C ALA A 11 18.55 10.43 -7.48
N LEU A 12 19.80 9.95 -7.50
CA LEU A 12 20.12 8.53 -7.30
C LEU A 12 19.67 8.02 -5.93
N VAL A 13 19.93 8.79 -4.87
CA VAL A 13 19.48 8.44 -3.51
C VAL A 13 17.95 8.33 -3.44
N LYS A 14 17.23 9.28 -4.05
CA LYS A 14 15.76 9.26 -4.12
C LYS A 14 15.24 8.07 -4.92
N CYS A 15 15.86 7.72 -6.05
CA CYS A 15 15.52 6.52 -6.84
C CYS A 15 15.75 5.22 -6.06
N VAL A 16 16.87 5.12 -5.35
CA VAL A 16 17.17 3.93 -4.52
C VAL A 16 16.16 3.83 -3.37
N PHE A 17 15.83 4.95 -2.73
CA PHE A 17 14.81 4.99 -1.69
C PHE A 17 13.43 4.59 -2.21
N SER A 18 13.00 5.12 -3.36
CA SER A 18 11.70 4.82 -3.95
C SER A 18 11.57 3.34 -4.32
N LEU A 19 12.63 2.75 -4.87
CA LEU A 19 12.68 1.32 -5.18
C LEU A 19 12.67 0.47 -3.91
N ALA A 20 13.48 0.82 -2.90
CA ALA A 20 13.54 0.12 -1.63
C ALA A 20 12.20 0.18 -0.88
N PHE A 21 11.51 1.33 -0.93
CA PHE A 21 10.21 1.53 -0.29
C PHE A 21 9.17 0.53 -0.80
N VAL A 22 8.97 0.47 -2.12
CA VAL A 22 7.99 -0.45 -2.73
C VAL A 22 8.40 -1.90 -2.49
N MET A 23 9.67 -2.24 -2.73
CA MET A 23 10.17 -3.62 -2.60
C MET A 23 10.14 -4.16 -1.17
N GLN A 24 10.28 -3.31 -0.15
CA GLN A 24 10.24 -3.73 1.24
C GLN A 24 8.80 -4.00 1.72
N ILE A 25 7.82 -3.27 1.18
CA ILE A 25 6.41 -3.45 1.53
C ILE A 25 5.85 -4.74 0.91
N VAL A 26 6.26 -5.11 -0.31
CA VAL A 26 5.72 -6.29 -1.02
C VAL A 26 5.79 -7.60 -0.20
N PRO A 27 6.94 -8.01 0.39
CA PRO A 27 6.99 -9.20 1.24
C PRO A 27 6.09 -9.10 2.49
N LEU A 28 5.96 -7.91 3.06
CA LEU A 28 5.08 -7.68 4.21
C LEU A 28 3.62 -7.88 3.82
N LEU A 29 3.22 -7.44 2.63
CA LEU A 29 1.87 -7.64 2.09
C LEU A 29 1.57 -9.10 1.82
N ILE A 30 2.51 -9.86 1.24
CA ILE A 30 2.36 -11.29 1.01
C ILE A 30 2.12 -12.03 2.34
N TRP A 31 2.89 -11.68 3.37
CA TRP A 31 2.68 -12.22 4.71
C TRP A 31 1.33 -11.81 5.31
N ALA A 32 0.99 -10.52 5.22
CA ALA A 32 -0.25 -9.96 5.76
C ALA A 32 -1.47 -10.59 5.09
N GLU A 33 -1.42 -10.84 3.79
CA GLU A 33 -2.50 -11.49 3.06
C GLU A 33 -2.67 -12.95 3.49
N ARG A 34 -1.58 -13.73 3.59
CA ARG A 34 -1.64 -15.12 4.07
C ARG A 34 -2.19 -15.23 5.48
N LYS A 35 -1.82 -14.30 6.37
CA LYS A 35 -2.32 -14.24 7.74
C LYS A 35 -3.77 -13.76 7.79
N GLY A 36 -4.11 -12.69 7.07
CA GLY A 36 -5.45 -12.13 6.98
C GLY A 36 -6.47 -13.16 6.47
N ALA A 37 -6.13 -13.87 5.40
CA ALA A 37 -6.91 -14.98 4.86
C ALA A 37 -7.18 -16.06 5.91
N ALA A 38 -6.15 -16.44 6.66
CA ALA A 38 -6.23 -17.47 7.67
C ALA A 38 -7.16 -17.05 8.82
N TYR A 39 -7.08 -15.79 9.26
CA TYR A 39 -7.98 -15.25 10.29
C TYR A 39 -9.44 -15.18 9.83
N ILE A 40 -9.70 -14.75 8.60
CA ILE A 40 -11.07 -14.70 8.04
C ILE A 40 -11.68 -16.10 7.93
N GLN A 41 -10.85 -17.12 7.66
CA GLN A 41 -11.24 -18.51 7.50
C GLN A 41 -11.20 -19.33 8.81
N ASP A 42 -10.95 -18.69 9.96
CA ASP A 42 -10.73 -19.33 11.27
C ASP A 42 -9.74 -20.52 11.22
N ARG A 43 -8.63 -20.35 10.51
CA ARG A 43 -7.52 -21.32 10.47
C ARG A 43 -6.19 -20.67 10.82
N PRO A 44 -5.20 -21.41 11.34
CA PRO A 44 -3.88 -20.84 11.63
C PRO A 44 -3.12 -20.54 10.33
N GLY A 45 -2.60 -19.32 10.22
CA GLY A 45 -1.72 -18.93 9.11
C GLY A 45 -0.27 -19.44 9.26
N PRO A 46 0.66 -19.02 8.38
CA PRO A 46 2.03 -19.52 8.39
C PRO A 46 2.74 -19.30 9.73
N ASN A 47 3.20 -20.36 10.40
CA ASN A 47 3.89 -20.29 11.70
C ASN A 47 5.07 -21.29 11.88
N ARG A 48 5.44 -22.02 10.81
CA ARG A 48 6.40 -23.13 10.90
C ARG A 48 7.87 -22.76 10.65
N ALA A 49 8.15 -21.86 9.70
CA ALA A 49 9.51 -21.45 9.40
C ALA A 49 10.11 -20.66 10.57
N HIS A 50 11.36 -20.96 10.87
CA HIS A 50 12.14 -20.27 11.90
C HIS A 50 13.58 -20.16 11.44
N ILE A 51 14.23 -19.06 11.80
CA ILE A 51 15.67 -18.86 11.64
C ILE A 51 16.23 -18.71 13.05
N LEU A 52 17.22 -19.54 13.40
CA LEU A 52 17.87 -19.51 14.72
C LEU A 52 16.86 -19.58 15.90
N GLY A 53 15.78 -20.33 15.74
CA GLY A 53 14.73 -20.49 16.77
C GLY A 53 13.68 -19.37 16.82
N VAL A 54 13.86 -18.26 16.09
CA VAL A 54 12.88 -17.17 16.00
C VAL A 54 11.87 -17.47 14.88
N ARG A 55 10.57 -17.42 15.19
CA ARG A 55 9.47 -17.66 14.21
C ARG A 55 8.86 -16.38 13.63
N ALA A 56 9.04 -15.23 14.30
CA ALA A 56 8.57 -13.90 13.89
C ALA A 56 7.12 -13.87 13.34
N GLY A 57 6.19 -14.62 13.95
CA GLY A 57 4.78 -14.66 13.50
C GLY A 57 4.59 -15.15 12.05
N GLY A 58 5.56 -15.86 11.48
CA GLY A 58 5.53 -16.35 10.10
C GLY A 58 6.10 -15.40 9.04
N LEU A 59 6.58 -14.20 9.42
CA LEU A 59 7.24 -13.27 8.50
C LEU A 59 8.45 -13.91 7.79
N ILE A 60 9.13 -14.81 8.49
CA ILE A 60 10.31 -15.53 7.98
C ILE A 60 10.00 -16.39 6.75
N HIS A 61 8.74 -16.81 6.52
CA HIS A 61 8.39 -17.65 5.36
C HIS A 61 8.62 -16.96 4.00
N THR A 62 8.61 -15.63 3.96
CA THR A 62 8.84 -14.89 2.70
C THR A 62 10.27 -15.07 2.21
N LEU A 63 11.24 -15.27 3.11
CA LEU A 63 12.65 -15.47 2.75
C LEU A 63 12.87 -16.81 1.99
N PRO A 64 12.46 -17.99 2.52
CA PRO A 64 12.50 -19.23 1.76
C PRO A 64 11.75 -19.19 0.43
N ASP A 65 10.64 -18.44 0.34
CA ASP A 65 9.91 -18.29 -0.92
C ASP A 65 10.76 -17.57 -1.98
N VAL A 66 11.46 -16.50 -1.60
CA VAL A 66 12.40 -15.80 -2.49
C VAL A 66 13.56 -16.72 -2.88
N PHE A 67 14.19 -17.41 -1.93
CA PHE A 67 15.28 -18.35 -2.22
C PHE A 67 14.84 -19.50 -3.14
N LYS A 68 13.63 -20.02 -2.94
CA LYS A 68 13.03 -21.01 -3.81
C LYS A 68 12.85 -20.46 -5.21
N LEU A 69 12.31 -19.25 -5.36
CA LEU A 69 12.05 -18.65 -6.67
C LEU A 69 13.33 -18.34 -7.43
N ILE A 70 14.43 -18.00 -6.74
CA ILE A 70 15.75 -17.76 -7.38
C ILE A 70 16.41 -19.08 -7.81
N THR A 71 16.29 -20.14 -7.00
CA THR A 71 16.94 -21.44 -7.29
C THR A 71 16.10 -22.36 -8.18
N LYS A 72 14.81 -22.06 -8.34
CA LYS A 72 13.89 -22.85 -9.17
C LYS A 72 14.29 -22.75 -10.64
N GLU A 73 14.21 -23.88 -11.33
CA GLU A 73 14.44 -23.97 -12.76
C GLU A 73 13.51 -23.07 -13.56
N ASP A 74 14.13 -22.30 -14.44
CA ASP A 74 13.49 -21.34 -15.32
C ASP A 74 13.28 -21.98 -16.70
N VAL A 75 12.12 -22.62 -16.88
CA VAL A 75 11.76 -23.35 -18.09
C VAL A 75 11.26 -22.36 -19.14
N VAL A 76 11.92 -22.34 -20.31
CA VAL A 76 11.51 -21.55 -21.47
C VAL A 76 10.93 -22.50 -22.52
N PRO A 77 9.62 -22.43 -22.84
CA PRO A 77 9.04 -23.31 -23.85
C PRO A 77 9.64 -23.07 -25.24
N SER A 78 9.66 -24.09 -26.10
CA SER A 78 10.25 -23.97 -27.45
C SER A 78 9.40 -23.14 -28.42
N HIS A 79 8.10 -23.02 -28.15
CA HIS A 79 7.12 -22.40 -29.02
C HIS A 79 6.87 -20.92 -28.70
N VAL A 80 7.49 -20.35 -27.66
CA VAL A 80 7.30 -18.94 -27.28
C VAL A 80 8.19 -17.99 -28.08
N PHE A 81 7.70 -16.77 -28.30
CA PHE A 81 8.51 -15.71 -28.88
C PHE A 81 9.41 -15.07 -27.80
N ARG A 82 10.66 -15.56 -27.70
CA ARG A 82 11.59 -15.26 -26.59
C ARG A 82 11.76 -13.77 -26.24
N PRO A 83 11.94 -12.83 -27.20
CA PRO A 83 12.18 -11.44 -26.84
C PRO A 83 11.03 -10.80 -26.05
N LEU A 84 9.79 -10.92 -26.55
CA LEU A 84 8.62 -10.35 -25.87
C LEU A 84 8.25 -11.13 -24.61
N TRP A 85 8.42 -12.46 -24.65
CA TRP A 85 8.15 -13.31 -23.49
C TRP A 85 9.04 -12.94 -22.31
N ALA A 86 10.33 -12.67 -22.55
CA ALA A 86 11.26 -12.23 -21.50
C ALA A 86 11.03 -10.78 -21.05
N LEU A 87 10.59 -9.89 -21.95
CA LEU A 87 10.34 -8.47 -21.65
C LEU A 87 9.03 -8.23 -20.89
N ALA A 88 7.99 -9.03 -21.11
CA ALA A 88 6.68 -8.81 -20.54
C ALA A 88 6.65 -8.69 -18.99
N PRO A 89 7.29 -9.60 -18.21
CA PRO A 89 7.36 -9.45 -16.75
C PRO A 89 8.17 -8.22 -16.32
N ILE A 90 9.21 -7.87 -17.08
CA ILE A 90 10.06 -6.70 -16.81
C ILE A 90 9.25 -5.42 -16.99
N ILE A 91 8.48 -5.31 -18.08
CA ILE A 91 7.59 -4.17 -18.36
C ILE A 91 6.59 -4.01 -17.21
N SER A 92 5.91 -5.09 -16.81
CA SER A 92 4.93 -5.06 -15.73
C SER A 92 5.53 -4.53 -14.41
N MET A 93 6.73 -4.99 -14.05
CA MET A 93 7.41 -4.57 -12.82
C MET A 93 7.95 -3.14 -12.93
N SER A 94 8.57 -2.79 -14.05
CA SER A 94 9.13 -1.46 -14.29
C SER A 94 8.05 -0.39 -14.25
N VAL A 95 6.88 -0.64 -14.83
CA VAL A 95 5.75 0.29 -14.78
C VAL A 95 5.35 0.59 -13.32
N ALA A 96 5.21 -0.43 -12.48
CA ALA A 96 4.86 -0.23 -11.07
C ALA A 96 5.90 0.65 -10.34
N LEU A 97 7.19 0.33 -10.49
CA LEU A 97 8.27 1.06 -9.82
C LEU A 97 8.43 2.51 -10.32
N VAL A 98 8.28 2.71 -11.63
CA VAL A 98 8.42 4.02 -12.29
C VAL A 98 7.21 4.91 -12.00
N THR A 99 6.01 4.34 -11.83
CA THR A 99 4.82 5.10 -11.44
C THR A 99 4.96 5.71 -10.05
N PHE A 100 5.64 5.03 -9.12
CA PHE A 100 5.88 5.55 -7.77
C PHE A 100 6.84 6.76 -7.75
N SER A 101 7.63 7.01 -8.80
CA SER A 101 8.65 8.07 -8.80
C SER A 101 8.08 9.49 -8.64
N VAL A 102 6.84 9.69 -9.06
CA VAL A 102 6.17 11.00 -8.96
C VAL A 102 5.40 11.18 -7.66
N VAL A 103 5.30 10.17 -6.80
CA VAL A 103 4.54 10.29 -5.55
C VAL A 103 5.42 10.93 -4.47
N PRO A 104 5.01 12.07 -3.88
CA PRO A 104 5.74 12.66 -2.77
C PRO A 104 5.51 11.87 -1.48
N TRP A 105 6.56 11.65 -0.70
CA TRP A 105 6.49 10.93 0.59
C TRP A 105 6.77 11.82 1.80
N GLY A 106 7.02 13.10 1.60
CA GLY A 106 7.16 14.12 2.61
C GLY A 106 7.22 15.51 1.98
N ASP A 107 7.23 16.53 2.83
CA ASP A 107 7.49 17.91 2.42
C ASP A 107 8.99 18.11 2.11
N GLN A 108 9.44 19.33 1.85
CA GLN A 108 10.85 19.63 1.59
C GLN A 108 11.67 19.55 2.88
N ILE A 109 12.80 18.82 2.87
CA ILE A 109 13.78 18.87 3.96
C ILE A 109 14.63 20.12 3.78
N LEU A 110 14.63 21.01 4.78
CA LEU A 110 15.45 22.21 4.80
C LEU A 110 16.78 21.92 5.48
N ILE A 111 17.85 21.73 4.70
CA ILE A 111 19.19 21.54 5.26
C ILE A 111 19.75 22.92 5.63
N PRO A 112 20.14 23.15 6.91
CA PRO A 112 20.70 24.43 7.34
C PRO A 112 21.94 24.83 6.54
N ALA A 113 22.07 26.13 6.25
CA ALA A 113 23.15 26.68 5.42
C ALA A 113 24.54 26.27 5.93
N GLU A 114 24.77 26.27 7.24
CA GLU A 114 26.05 25.89 7.85
C GLU A 114 26.49 24.46 7.49
N ILE A 115 25.54 23.54 7.40
CA ILE A 115 25.81 22.12 7.09
C ILE A 115 25.91 21.93 5.59
N ALA A 116 25.03 22.59 4.84
CA ALA A 116 25.00 22.54 3.39
C ALA A 116 26.30 23.12 2.79
N GLU A 117 26.78 24.26 3.28
CA GLU A 117 28.04 24.87 2.89
C GLU A 117 29.24 23.98 3.25
N LYS A 118 29.27 23.45 4.48
CA LYS A 118 30.40 22.67 4.99
C LYS A 118 30.56 21.30 4.32
N TYR A 119 29.46 20.60 4.03
CA TYR A 119 29.49 19.22 3.54
C TYR A 119 29.06 19.04 2.08
N LEU A 120 28.20 19.94 1.56
CA LEU A 120 27.64 19.82 0.21
C LEU A 120 28.20 20.88 -0.75
N GLY A 121 28.79 21.97 -0.23
CA GLY A 121 29.42 23.03 -1.01
C GLY A 121 28.42 23.95 -1.72
N THR A 122 27.18 24.03 -1.23
CA THR A 122 26.15 24.96 -1.71
C THR A 122 26.31 26.33 -1.08
N THR A 123 25.78 27.39 -1.70
CA THR A 123 25.74 28.73 -1.10
C THR A 123 24.35 28.97 -0.49
N GLY A 124 24.23 28.84 0.84
CA GLY A 124 22.95 28.96 1.54
C GLY A 124 22.21 27.63 1.84
N PRO A 125 20.98 27.72 2.39
CA PRO A 125 20.19 26.56 2.79
C PRO A 125 19.72 25.77 1.58
N LEU A 126 19.78 24.43 1.68
CA LEU A 126 19.38 23.52 0.60
C LEU A 126 18.03 22.89 0.92
N ALA A 127 17.01 23.19 0.12
CA ALA A 127 15.72 22.52 0.17
C ALA A 127 15.74 21.26 -0.72
N VAL A 128 15.48 20.10 -0.13
CA VAL A 128 15.43 18.83 -0.85
C VAL A 128 13.99 18.30 -0.87
N ASN A 129 13.36 18.32 -2.04
CA ASN A 129 12.02 17.77 -2.22
C ASN A 129 12.02 16.24 -2.04
N LEU A 130 11.06 15.72 -1.29
CA LEU A 130 10.92 14.29 -1.00
C LEU A 130 10.05 13.56 -2.03
N GLN A 131 10.49 13.70 -3.29
CA GLN A 131 9.90 13.12 -4.49
C GLN A 131 11.05 12.92 -5.50
N VAL A 132 11.03 11.83 -6.27
CA VAL A 132 12.09 11.57 -7.27
C VAL A 132 12.00 12.58 -8.41
N ALA A 133 10.83 12.67 -9.04
CA ALA A 133 10.57 13.52 -10.19
C ALA A 133 9.34 14.37 -9.92
N ASP A 134 9.57 15.67 -9.77
CA ASP A 134 8.53 16.67 -9.69
C ASP A 134 8.22 17.20 -11.10
N ILE A 135 7.09 16.76 -11.64
CA ILE A 135 6.67 17.00 -13.02
C ILE A 135 5.34 17.74 -13.00
N ASP A 136 5.19 18.74 -13.87
CA ASP A 136 3.95 19.53 -13.98
C ASP A 136 2.72 18.65 -14.21
N GLY A 137 2.85 17.63 -15.06
CA GLY A 137 1.83 16.63 -15.34
C GLY A 137 1.90 15.38 -14.45
N GLY A 138 2.27 15.49 -13.17
CA GLY A 138 2.50 14.33 -12.29
C GLY A 138 1.36 13.31 -12.27
N LEU A 139 0.11 13.78 -12.18
CA LEU A 139 -1.07 12.90 -12.20
C LEU A 139 -1.37 12.29 -13.59
N LEU A 140 -1.09 13.04 -14.67
CA LEU A 140 -1.19 12.54 -16.05
C LEU A 140 -0.11 11.49 -16.33
N TYR A 141 1.08 11.66 -15.75
CA TYR A 141 2.14 10.68 -15.81
C TYR A 141 1.73 9.36 -15.13
N VAL A 142 1.06 9.41 -13.97
CA VAL A 142 0.52 8.20 -13.33
C VAL A 142 -0.41 7.46 -14.29
N LEU A 143 -1.38 8.15 -14.90
CA LEU A 143 -2.31 7.54 -15.86
C LEU A 143 -1.58 6.98 -17.09
N ALA A 144 -0.59 7.70 -17.61
CA ALA A 144 0.19 7.25 -18.77
C ALA A 144 1.01 5.99 -18.46
N MET A 145 1.61 5.92 -17.27
CA MET A 145 2.39 4.77 -16.86
C MET A 145 1.49 3.56 -16.57
N THR A 146 0.34 3.72 -15.90
CA THR A 146 -0.60 2.61 -15.67
C THR A 146 -1.07 1.99 -16.99
N SER A 147 -1.37 2.80 -18.01
CA SER A 147 -1.71 2.30 -19.35
C SER A 147 -0.60 1.48 -20.03
N LEU A 148 0.67 1.69 -19.66
CA LEU A 148 1.77 0.84 -20.12
C LEU A 148 1.80 -0.53 -19.41
N GLY A 149 1.22 -0.64 -18.22
CA GLY A 149 1.11 -1.89 -17.45
C GLY A 149 0.31 -2.96 -18.20
N VAL A 150 -0.78 -2.54 -18.86
CA VAL A 150 -1.63 -3.41 -19.69
C VAL A 150 -0.84 -4.10 -20.80
N TYR A 151 0.14 -3.41 -21.40
CA TYR A 151 0.99 -4.01 -22.44
C TYR A 151 1.82 -5.15 -21.90
N GLY A 152 2.29 -5.09 -20.64
CA GLY A 152 3.01 -6.19 -20.01
C GLY A 152 2.18 -7.48 -20.01
N ILE A 153 0.91 -7.38 -19.62
CA ILE A 153 -0.03 -8.50 -19.54
C ILE A 153 -0.44 -9.00 -20.93
N MET A 154 -0.72 -8.10 -21.87
CA MET A 154 -1.08 -8.47 -23.23
C MET A 154 0.07 -9.16 -23.97
N LEU A 155 1.29 -8.63 -23.85
CA LEU A 155 2.49 -9.22 -24.45
C LEU A 155 2.81 -10.57 -23.84
N ALA A 156 2.60 -10.76 -22.53
CA ALA A 156 2.73 -12.05 -21.87
C ALA A 156 1.78 -13.08 -22.51
N GLY A 157 0.49 -12.78 -22.58
CA GLY A 157 -0.51 -13.68 -23.16
C GLY A 157 -0.26 -14.03 -24.63
N TRP A 158 0.17 -13.07 -25.44
CA TRP A 158 0.49 -13.28 -26.86
C TRP A 158 1.78 -14.06 -27.07
N SER A 159 2.86 -13.66 -26.40
CA SER A 159 4.20 -14.24 -26.59
C SER A 159 4.31 -15.69 -26.10
N SER A 160 3.44 -16.08 -25.16
CA SER A 160 3.25 -17.45 -24.69
C SER A 160 2.79 -18.43 -25.77
N ASN A 161 2.25 -17.95 -26.90
CA ASN A 161 1.81 -18.80 -28.03
C ASN A 161 0.90 -19.99 -27.61
N ASN A 162 0.07 -19.75 -26.58
CA ASN A 162 -0.92 -20.67 -26.04
C ASN A 162 -2.29 -19.98 -26.08
N LYS A 163 -3.29 -20.61 -26.69
CA LYS A 163 -4.63 -20.02 -26.88
C LYS A 163 -5.30 -19.66 -25.55
N PHE A 164 -5.11 -20.46 -24.50
CA PHE A 164 -5.71 -20.18 -23.19
C PHE A 164 -5.09 -18.94 -22.54
N SER A 165 -3.75 -18.84 -22.57
CA SER A 165 -3.03 -17.67 -22.07
C SER A 165 -3.33 -16.41 -22.87
N LEU A 166 -3.50 -16.53 -24.19
CA LEU A 166 -3.89 -15.41 -25.04
C LEU A 166 -5.29 -14.91 -24.69
N ILE A 167 -6.29 -15.79 -24.55
CA ILE A 167 -7.66 -15.38 -24.18
C ILE A 167 -7.68 -14.79 -22.76
N GLY A 168 -6.93 -15.36 -21.81
CA GLY A 168 -6.78 -14.82 -20.46
C GLY A 168 -6.16 -13.43 -20.45
N GLY A 169 -5.06 -13.24 -21.19
CA GLY A 169 -4.41 -11.93 -21.35
C GLY A 169 -5.29 -10.89 -22.03
N LEU A 170 -6.02 -11.26 -23.09
CA LEU A 170 -6.96 -10.36 -23.78
C LEU A 170 -8.12 -9.92 -22.89
N ARG A 171 -8.69 -10.82 -22.08
CA ARG A 171 -9.75 -10.48 -21.11
C ARG A 171 -9.24 -9.57 -20.00
N SER A 172 -8.05 -9.85 -19.45
CA SER A 172 -7.40 -8.98 -18.48
C SER A 172 -7.16 -7.58 -19.04
N ALA A 173 -6.62 -7.50 -20.26
CA ALA A 173 -6.33 -6.24 -20.93
C ALA A 173 -7.61 -5.43 -21.19
N ALA A 174 -8.65 -6.08 -21.72
CA ALA A 174 -9.94 -5.42 -21.97
C ALA A 174 -10.58 -4.86 -20.68
N GLN A 175 -10.46 -5.59 -19.56
CA GLN A 175 -10.91 -5.12 -18.26
C GLN A 175 -10.10 -3.90 -17.81
N MET A 176 -8.77 -4.02 -17.70
CA MET A 176 -7.91 -2.94 -17.19
C MET A 176 -8.12 -1.65 -18.00
N VAL A 177 -8.12 -1.72 -19.34
CA VAL A 177 -8.38 -0.54 -20.20
C VAL A 177 -9.75 0.10 -19.94
N SER A 178 -10.79 -0.71 -19.71
CA SER A 178 -12.13 -0.18 -19.43
C SER A 178 -12.18 0.58 -18.11
N TYR A 179 -11.48 0.09 -17.10
CA TYR A 179 -11.41 0.70 -15.78
C TYR A 179 -10.39 1.84 -15.71
N GLU A 180 -9.37 1.87 -16.54
CA GLU A 180 -8.48 3.03 -16.72
C GLU A 180 -9.25 4.25 -17.20
N LEU A 181 -10.20 4.08 -18.13
CA LEU A 181 -11.05 5.18 -18.59
C LEU A 181 -11.92 5.73 -17.46
N ALA A 182 -12.51 4.84 -16.64
CA ALA A 182 -13.31 5.24 -15.48
C ALA A 182 -12.46 5.94 -14.40
N MET A 183 -11.27 5.41 -14.13
CA MET A 183 -10.26 6.02 -13.25
C MET A 183 -9.90 7.41 -13.75
N GLY A 184 -9.61 7.56 -15.05
CA GLY A 184 -9.28 8.81 -15.70
C GLY A 184 -10.35 9.87 -15.49
N MET A 185 -11.64 9.53 -15.61
CA MET A 185 -12.72 10.48 -15.36
C MET A 185 -12.85 10.89 -13.88
N GLY A 186 -12.59 9.97 -12.94
CA GLY A 186 -12.51 10.30 -11.52
C GLY A 186 -11.36 11.26 -11.22
N VAL A 187 -10.18 10.99 -11.80
CA VAL A 187 -9.01 11.87 -11.73
C VAL A 187 -9.29 13.23 -12.36
N VAL A 188 -10.05 13.27 -13.46
CA VAL A 188 -10.40 14.50 -14.16
C VAL A 188 -11.16 15.47 -13.24
N ALA A 189 -12.18 14.96 -12.56
CA ALA A 189 -12.94 15.75 -11.60
C ALA A 189 -12.03 16.33 -10.49
N MET A 190 -11.03 15.58 -10.03
CA MET A 190 -10.12 16.05 -8.98
C MET A 190 -9.17 17.15 -9.47
N PHE A 191 -8.59 17.05 -10.67
CA PHE A 191 -7.75 18.15 -11.17
C PHE A 191 -8.58 19.41 -11.36
N MET A 192 -9.85 19.27 -11.77
CA MET A 192 -10.74 20.41 -11.92
C MET A 192 -10.88 21.07 -10.56
N THR A 193 -11.18 20.33 -9.49
CA THR A 193 -11.36 20.90 -8.15
C THR A 193 -10.10 21.51 -7.53
N TYR A 194 -8.92 20.92 -7.74
CA TYR A 194 -7.66 21.44 -7.18
C TYR A 194 -7.01 22.53 -8.05
N GLY A 195 -7.32 22.58 -9.34
CA GLY A 195 -6.71 23.53 -10.28
C GLY A 195 -5.26 23.25 -10.66
N THR A 196 -4.73 22.08 -10.31
CA THR A 196 -3.35 21.70 -10.62
C THR A 196 -3.23 20.19 -10.86
N THR A 197 -2.26 19.80 -11.69
CA THR A 197 -1.89 18.41 -11.96
C THR A 197 -0.64 17.97 -11.18
N ARG A 198 -0.03 18.89 -10.43
CA ARG A 198 1.16 18.67 -9.61
C ARG A 198 0.77 18.06 -8.26
N LEU A 199 1.31 16.86 -7.97
CA LEU A 199 0.97 16.12 -6.75
C LEU A 199 1.45 16.84 -5.47
N ASP A 200 2.62 17.46 -5.52
CA ASP A 200 3.16 18.27 -4.40
C ASP A 200 2.22 19.43 -4.04
N THR A 201 1.78 20.20 -5.03
CA THR A 201 0.85 21.33 -4.83
C THR A 201 -0.51 20.87 -4.29
N ILE A 202 -1.03 19.72 -4.76
CA ILE A 202 -2.26 19.12 -4.22
C ILE A 202 -2.10 18.84 -2.72
N MET A 203 -0.97 18.25 -2.32
CA MET A 203 -0.70 17.92 -0.92
C MET A 203 -0.52 19.18 -0.06
N GLN A 204 0.05 20.24 -0.60
CA GLN A 204 0.14 21.53 0.10
C GLN A 204 -1.25 22.12 0.37
N ILE A 205 -2.15 22.13 -0.62
CA ILE A 205 -3.55 22.58 -0.45
C ILE A 205 -4.27 21.73 0.61
N GLN A 206 -4.05 20.41 0.58
CA GLN A 206 -4.61 19.47 1.57
C GLN A 206 -4.02 19.63 2.98
N SER A 207 -2.85 20.27 3.11
CA SER A 207 -2.18 20.47 4.40
C SER A 207 -2.82 21.57 5.23
N GLU A 208 -3.59 22.48 4.62
CA GLU A 208 -4.20 23.62 5.31
C GLU A 208 -5.38 23.23 6.20
N SER A 209 -6.16 22.24 5.77
CA SER A 209 -7.36 21.78 6.47
C SER A 209 -7.75 20.37 6.06
N ILE A 210 -8.34 19.62 7.01
CA ILE A 210 -8.91 18.30 6.74
C ILE A 210 -10.07 18.37 5.74
N LEU A 211 -10.77 19.51 5.65
CA LEU A 211 -11.86 19.70 4.69
C LEU A 211 -11.35 19.82 3.25
N ASN A 212 -10.06 20.13 3.06
CA ASN A 212 -9.42 20.18 1.76
C ASN A 212 -8.98 18.80 1.27
N TRP A 213 -9.15 17.74 2.07
CA TRP A 213 -8.82 16.37 1.67
C TRP A 213 -9.72 15.93 0.52
N GLY A 214 -9.17 15.25 -0.48
CA GLY A 214 -9.87 15.00 -1.75
C GLY A 214 -11.20 14.27 -1.64
N VAL A 215 -11.41 13.42 -0.62
CA VAL A 215 -12.73 12.79 -0.38
C VAL A 215 -13.78 13.80 0.10
N LEU A 216 -13.35 14.74 0.95
CA LEU A 216 -14.19 15.75 1.59
C LEU A 216 -14.25 17.06 0.80
N LEU A 217 -13.35 17.21 -0.17
CA LEU A 217 -13.29 18.36 -1.05
C LEU A 217 -14.52 18.37 -1.96
N SER A 218 -15.20 19.52 -1.97
CA SER A 218 -16.35 19.78 -2.83
C SER A 218 -17.40 18.64 -2.84
N PRO A 219 -18.00 18.26 -1.69
CA PRO A 219 -18.97 17.17 -1.65
C PRO A 219 -20.17 17.48 -2.56
N PRO A 220 -20.62 16.56 -3.44
CA PRO A 220 -20.28 15.13 -3.52
C PRO A 220 -19.14 14.75 -4.50
N VAL A 221 -18.51 15.71 -5.18
CA VAL A 221 -17.57 15.47 -6.29
C VAL A 221 -16.38 14.62 -5.88
N GLY A 222 -15.74 14.98 -4.75
CA GLY A 222 -14.59 14.27 -4.22
C GLY A 222 -14.88 12.81 -3.85
N LEU A 223 -16.05 12.55 -3.24
CA LEU A 223 -16.47 11.20 -2.87
C LEU A 223 -16.73 10.31 -4.09
N ILE A 224 -17.40 10.85 -5.11
CA ILE A 224 -17.66 10.10 -6.35
C ILE A 224 -16.35 9.81 -7.08
N ALA A 225 -15.44 10.79 -7.16
CA ALA A 225 -14.11 10.61 -7.73
C ALA A 225 -13.31 9.54 -6.98
N PHE A 226 -13.37 9.53 -5.64
CA PHE A 226 -12.74 8.51 -4.81
C PHE A 226 -13.28 7.12 -5.11
N VAL A 227 -14.60 6.95 -5.17
CA VAL A 227 -15.20 5.63 -5.46
C VAL A 227 -14.83 5.15 -6.86
N LEU A 228 -14.88 6.03 -7.87
CA LEU A 228 -14.47 5.69 -9.23
C LEU A 228 -13.00 5.27 -9.30
N PHE A 229 -12.12 6.04 -8.66
CA PHE A 229 -10.69 5.75 -8.61
C PHE A 229 -10.41 4.44 -7.88
N TRP A 230 -10.98 4.27 -6.68
CA TRP A 230 -10.72 3.12 -5.82
C TRP A 230 -11.21 1.81 -6.43
N VAL A 231 -12.43 1.78 -6.99
CA VAL A 231 -12.95 0.59 -7.67
C VAL A 231 -12.11 0.27 -8.91
N SER A 232 -11.69 1.28 -9.68
CA SER A 232 -10.82 1.06 -10.84
C SER A 232 -9.41 0.59 -10.45
N ALA A 233 -8.89 1.04 -9.31
CA ALA A 233 -7.62 0.57 -8.79
C ALA A 233 -7.64 -0.94 -8.44
N PHE A 234 -8.78 -1.50 -8.02
CA PHE A 234 -8.92 -2.97 -7.87
C PHE A 234 -8.83 -3.70 -9.20
N ALA A 235 -9.42 -3.14 -10.27
CA ALA A 235 -9.34 -3.70 -11.60
C ALA A 235 -7.90 -3.69 -12.13
N GLU A 236 -7.15 -2.62 -11.85
CA GLU A 236 -5.74 -2.48 -12.24
C GLU A 236 -4.81 -3.43 -11.47
N CYS A 237 -5.10 -3.66 -10.19
CA CYS A 237 -4.30 -4.59 -9.37
C CYS A 237 -4.63 -6.08 -9.61
N ASN A 238 -5.56 -6.40 -10.54
CA ASN A 238 -6.02 -7.76 -10.84
C ASN A 238 -6.40 -8.58 -9.59
N ARG A 239 -7.03 -7.95 -8.60
CA ARG A 239 -7.46 -8.59 -7.34
C ARG A 239 -8.96 -8.83 -7.29
N ASN A 240 -9.38 -9.94 -6.67
CA ASN A 240 -10.79 -10.26 -6.42
C ASN A 240 -11.50 -9.01 -5.85
N PRO A 241 -12.58 -8.51 -6.47
CA PRO A 241 -13.44 -9.17 -7.46
C PRO A 241 -13.03 -9.14 -8.95
N PHE A 242 -11.89 -8.54 -9.28
CA PHE A 242 -11.40 -8.31 -10.63
C PHE A 242 -10.25 -9.27 -11.05
N ASP A 243 -10.13 -10.43 -10.41
CA ASP A 243 -9.04 -11.42 -10.60
C ASP A 243 -9.30 -12.45 -11.72
N LEU A 244 -9.77 -12.00 -12.89
CA LEU A 244 -10.13 -12.88 -14.02
C LEU A 244 -9.02 -13.85 -14.48
N PRO A 245 -7.73 -13.44 -14.55
CA PRO A 245 -6.67 -14.33 -15.00
C PRO A 245 -6.30 -15.38 -13.95
N GLU A 246 -6.41 -15.04 -12.66
CA GLU A 246 -6.03 -15.92 -11.53
C GLU A 246 -7.15 -16.89 -11.13
N GLY A 247 -8.38 -16.68 -11.59
CA GLY A 247 -9.52 -17.50 -11.22
C GLY A 247 -9.36 -18.97 -11.63
N GLU A 248 -9.22 -19.86 -10.64
CA GLU A 248 -9.17 -21.33 -10.84
C GLU A 248 -10.42 -21.85 -11.59
N ALA A 249 -11.56 -21.19 -11.42
CA ALA A 249 -12.82 -21.53 -12.07
C ALA A 249 -12.99 -20.93 -13.49
N GLU A 250 -12.05 -20.10 -13.96
CA GLU A 250 -12.09 -19.42 -15.26
C GLU A 250 -11.03 -20.01 -16.22
N LEU A 251 -9.97 -19.26 -16.55
CA LEU A 251 -8.98 -19.62 -17.58
C LEU A 251 -7.63 -20.09 -17.04
N VAL A 252 -7.61 -20.68 -15.84
CA VAL A 252 -6.42 -21.33 -15.21
C VAL A 252 -5.13 -20.50 -15.37
N ALA A 253 -4.98 -19.48 -14.54
CA ALA A 253 -3.79 -18.61 -14.41
C ALA A 253 -3.47 -17.70 -15.62
N GLY A 254 -4.27 -17.72 -16.70
CA GLY A 254 -4.23 -16.72 -17.77
C GLY A 254 -2.84 -16.54 -18.39
N TYR A 255 -2.29 -15.32 -18.29
CA TYR A 255 -0.97 -14.99 -18.86
C TYR A 255 0.22 -15.51 -18.02
N HIS A 256 -0.01 -16.04 -16.81
CA HIS A 256 1.05 -16.60 -15.97
C HIS A 256 1.48 -18.02 -16.38
N THR A 257 0.64 -18.74 -17.14
CA THR A 257 0.73 -20.21 -17.29
C THR A 257 2.06 -20.70 -17.85
N GLU A 258 2.68 -19.97 -18.77
CA GLU A 258 3.95 -20.36 -19.41
C GLU A 258 5.20 -19.83 -18.69
N TYR A 259 5.04 -19.15 -17.54
CA TYR A 259 6.16 -18.56 -16.80
C TYR A 259 6.56 -19.41 -15.59
N SER A 260 7.86 -19.58 -15.37
CA SER A 260 8.44 -20.24 -14.19
C SER A 260 9.37 -19.31 -13.41
N SER A 261 9.80 -19.77 -12.24
CA SER A 261 10.91 -19.20 -11.46
C SER A 261 10.74 -17.68 -11.23
N LEU A 262 11.81 -16.90 -11.45
CA LEU A 262 11.85 -15.46 -11.22
C LEU A 262 10.93 -14.67 -12.17
N ARG A 263 10.72 -15.11 -13.42
CA ARG A 263 9.83 -14.39 -14.35
C ARG A 263 8.37 -14.46 -13.92
N PHE A 264 7.94 -15.61 -13.41
CA PHE A 264 6.66 -15.74 -12.75
C PHE A 264 6.59 -14.84 -11.52
N ALA A 265 7.64 -14.86 -10.68
CA ALA A 265 7.70 -14.03 -9.48
C ALA A 265 7.58 -12.52 -9.79
N LEU A 266 8.15 -12.05 -10.91
CA LEU A 266 8.07 -10.66 -11.33
C LEU A 266 6.63 -10.21 -11.60
N PHE A 267 5.77 -11.04 -12.21
CA PHE A 267 4.35 -10.68 -12.36
C PHE A 267 3.63 -10.57 -11.02
N PHE A 268 3.80 -11.55 -10.13
CA PHE A 268 3.21 -11.49 -8.79
C PHE A 268 3.70 -10.29 -8.00
N MET A 269 5.01 -10.03 -8.02
CA MET A 269 5.59 -8.86 -7.37
C MET A 269 5.07 -7.55 -7.98
N ALA A 270 4.89 -7.49 -9.31
CA ALA A 270 4.32 -6.33 -9.98
C ALA A 270 2.87 -6.07 -9.55
N GLU A 271 2.03 -7.09 -9.39
CA GLU A 271 0.66 -6.92 -8.86
C GLU A 271 0.67 -6.34 -7.44
N TYR A 272 1.51 -6.87 -6.55
CA TYR A 272 1.65 -6.32 -5.19
C TYR A 272 2.27 -4.91 -5.20
N ALA A 273 3.22 -4.63 -6.09
CA ALA A 273 3.81 -3.31 -6.25
C ALA A 273 2.78 -2.30 -6.75
N ASN A 274 1.95 -2.68 -7.73
CA ASN A 274 0.82 -1.87 -8.20
C ASN A 274 -0.19 -1.60 -7.08
N MET A 275 -0.43 -2.54 -6.18
CA MET A 275 -1.28 -2.32 -5.00
C MET A 275 -0.70 -1.27 -4.04
N VAL A 276 0.63 -1.27 -3.85
CA VAL A 276 1.33 -0.22 -3.09
C VAL A 276 1.19 1.13 -3.80
N VAL A 277 1.47 1.19 -5.10
CA VAL A 277 1.38 2.40 -5.93
C VAL A 277 -0.03 2.97 -5.92
N ALA A 278 -1.06 2.14 -6.16
CA ALA A 278 -2.45 2.54 -6.14
C ALA A 278 -2.86 3.09 -4.76
N SER A 279 -2.41 2.44 -3.69
CA SER A 279 -2.65 2.91 -2.32
C SER A 279 -1.92 4.23 -2.03
N SER A 280 -0.71 4.42 -2.56
CA SER A 280 0.07 5.65 -2.48
C SER A 280 -0.59 6.81 -3.23
N VAL A 281 -1.01 6.59 -4.48
CA VAL A 281 -1.73 7.61 -5.27
C VAL A 281 -3.07 7.94 -4.60
N THR A 282 -3.78 6.94 -4.06
CA THR A 282 -5.02 7.18 -3.31
C THR A 282 -4.78 8.03 -2.07
N ALA A 283 -3.74 7.70 -1.29
CA ALA A 283 -3.38 8.46 -0.10
C ALA A 283 -3.07 9.92 -0.46
N THR A 284 -2.29 10.14 -1.52
CA THR A 284 -1.91 11.47 -2.02
C THR A 284 -3.11 12.26 -2.55
N LEU A 285 -3.94 11.68 -3.43
CA LEU A 285 -5.00 12.41 -4.09
C LEU A 285 -6.20 12.69 -3.17
N PHE A 286 -6.53 11.75 -2.28
CA PHE A 286 -7.78 11.77 -1.53
C PHE A 286 -7.64 11.97 -0.02
N PHE A 287 -6.55 11.49 0.59
CA PHE A 287 -6.39 11.47 2.05
C PHE A 287 -5.24 12.33 2.56
N GLY A 288 -4.85 13.37 1.82
CA GLY A 288 -3.85 14.32 2.28
C GLY A 288 -2.42 13.78 2.36
N GLY A 289 -2.08 12.69 1.66
CA GLY A 289 -0.70 12.29 1.47
C GLY A 289 0.09 12.06 2.76
N TYR A 290 1.22 12.76 2.94
CA TYR A 290 2.03 12.74 4.16
C TYR A 290 1.51 13.67 5.27
N ASN A 291 0.44 14.44 5.03
CA ASN A 291 -0.09 15.38 6.03
C ASN A 291 -0.77 14.63 7.17
N ILE A 292 -0.61 15.17 8.37
CA ILE A 292 -1.23 14.63 9.58
C ILE A 292 -2.59 15.32 9.75
N PRO A 293 -3.67 14.59 10.07
CA PRO A 293 -4.96 15.21 10.36
C PRO A 293 -4.81 16.32 11.41
N PHE A 294 -5.43 17.47 11.15
CA PHE A 294 -5.47 18.63 12.06
C PHE A 294 -4.13 19.34 12.32
N VAL A 295 -3.04 18.95 11.65
CA VAL A 295 -1.73 19.59 11.82
C VAL A 295 -1.22 20.09 10.47
N ASN A 296 -1.11 21.42 10.34
CA ASN A 296 -0.59 22.06 9.13
C ASN A 296 0.94 21.90 9.03
N GLY A 297 1.50 21.96 7.82
CA GLY A 297 2.95 21.80 7.61
C GLY A 297 3.82 22.80 8.39
N ALA A 298 3.41 24.07 8.44
CA ALA A 298 4.09 25.10 9.23
C ALA A 298 3.98 24.83 10.75
N MET A 299 2.78 24.49 11.23
CA MET A 299 2.55 24.10 12.62
C MET A 299 3.38 22.88 13.02
N LEU A 300 3.54 21.92 12.11
CA LEU A 300 4.33 20.73 12.34
C LEU A 300 5.80 21.06 12.54
N ARG A 301 6.37 21.98 11.75
CA ARG A 301 7.78 22.39 11.90
C ARG A 301 8.02 23.22 13.17
N GLU A 302 7.11 24.15 13.47
CA GLU A 302 7.24 25.04 14.63
C GLU A 302 6.98 24.33 15.96
N HIS A 303 6.09 23.33 15.98
CA HIS A 303 5.62 22.68 17.19
C HIS A 303 5.80 21.16 17.15
N ILE A 304 6.81 20.65 16.42
CA ILE A 304 7.04 19.21 16.25
C ILE A 304 7.12 18.48 17.60
N ASP A 305 7.68 19.15 18.61
CA ASP A 305 7.88 18.59 19.94
C ASP A 305 6.54 18.28 20.62
N LEU A 306 5.60 19.23 20.54
CA LEU A 306 4.25 19.07 21.10
C LEU A 306 3.45 18.03 20.31
N VAL A 307 3.62 18.00 18.97
CA VAL A 307 2.96 17.01 18.11
C VAL A 307 3.45 15.60 18.45
N LEU A 308 4.77 15.40 18.63
CA LEU A 308 5.33 14.11 19.03
C LEU A 308 4.87 13.69 20.42
N ILE A 309 4.81 14.62 21.39
CA ILE A 309 4.30 14.32 22.72
C ILE A 309 2.81 13.95 22.65
N ALA A 310 2.00 14.67 21.86
CA ALA A 310 0.59 14.38 21.69
C ALA A 310 0.35 13.00 21.03
N ILE A 311 1.08 12.69 19.96
CA ILE A 311 1.03 11.38 19.29
C ILE A 311 1.54 10.29 20.24
N GLY A 312 2.62 10.54 20.97
CA GLY A 312 3.21 9.59 21.88
C GLY A 312 2.32 9.27 23.09
N VAL A 313 1.68 10.28 23.68
CA VAL A 313 0.73 10.11 24.78
C VAL A 313 -0.56 9.47 24.29
N GLY A 314 -1.18 10.03 23.24
CA GLY A 314 -2.45 9.54 22.70
C GLY A 314 -2.32 8.12 22.15
N GLY A 315 -1.30 7.87 21.33
CA GLY A 315 -0.97 6.55 20.82
C GLY A 315 -0.57 5.59 21.93
N GLY A 316 0.36 5.96 22.82
CA GLY A 316 0.79 5.11 23.93
C GLY A 316 -0.38 4.65 24.81
N VAL A 317 -1.29 5.55 25.17
CA VAL A 317 -2.50 5.22 25.94
C VAL A 317 -3.45 4.33 25.13
N PHE A 318 -3.67 4.61 23.84
CA PHE A 318 -4.49 3.78 22.97
C PHE A 318 -3.94 2.35 22.83
N PHE A 319 -2.63 2.21 22.57
CA PHE A 319 -1.98 0.90 22.41
C PHE A 319 -1.91 0.13 23.73
N LEU A 320 -1.78 0.80 24.88
CA LEU A 320 -1.92 0.18 26.20
C LEU A 320 -3.37 -0.26 26.48
N PHE A 321 -4.36 0.53 26.07
CA PHE A 321 -5.76 0.17 26.17
C PHE A 321 -6.12 -1.00 25.24
N ALA A 322 -5.62 -0.99 24.01
CA ALA A 322 -5.74 -2.12 23.09
C ALA A 322 -5.06 -3.37 23.66
N ALA A 323 -3.85 -3.23 24.21
CA ALA A 323 -3.17 -4.29 24.92
C ALA A 323 -3.97 -4.76 26.15
N SER A 324 -4.67 -3.89 26.87
CA SER A 324 -5.46 -4.26 28.06
C SER A 324 -6.78 -4.96 27.71
N ILE A 325 -7.48 -4.56 26.63
CA ILE A 325 -8.61 -5.32 26.05
C ILE A 325 -8.13 -6.68 25.61
N ALA A 326 -6.97 -6.70 24.99
CA ALA A 326 -6.32 -7.89 24.55
C ALA A 326 -6.05 -8.81 25.79
N PHE A 327 -5.34 -8.34 26.81
CA PHE A 327 -5.16 -9.08 28.07
C PHE A 327 -6.50 -9.44 28.76
N GLY A 328 -7.53 -8.64 28.51
CA GLY A 328 -8.83 -8.63 29.18
C GLY A 328 -9.82 -9.70 28.74
N ARG A 329 -9.54 -10.52 27.71
CA ARG A 329 -10.30 -11.77 27.51
C ARG A 329 -9.91 -12.80 28.58
N ARG A 330 -10.44 -12.56 29.79
CA ARG A 330 -10.79 -13.62 30.74
C ARG A 330 -11.44 -14.73 29.93
N LYS A 331 -10.92 -15.95 30.08
CA LYS A 331 -11.53 -17.22 29.65
C LYS A 331 -13.02 -17.00 29.40
N ASP A 332 -13.44 -16.95 28.13
CA ASP A 332 -14.85 -16.69 27.82
C ASP A 332 -15.68 -17.62 28.69
N PRO A 333 -16.74 -17.15 29.38
CA PRO A 333 -17.59 -18.02 30.18
C PRO A 333 -18.12 -19.20 29.36
N PHE A 334 -18.22 -19.05 28.03
CA PHE A 334 -18.48 -20.14 27.09
C PHE A 334 -17.34 -21.18 27.01
N TYR A 335 -16.07 -20.78 26.90
CA TYR A 335 -14.92 -21.69 26.91
C TYR A 335 -14.71 -22.33 28.28
N ALA A 336 -14.91 -21.57 29.37
CA ALA A 336 -14.87 -22.09 30.74
C ALA A 336 -16.04 -23.05 31.03
N ALA A 337 -17.24 -22.78 30.49
CA ALA A 337 -18.39 -23.68 30.56
C ALA A 337 -18.19 -24.93 29.68
N MET A 338 -17.54 -24.80 28.52
CA MET A 338 -17.12 -25.95 27.70
C MET A 338 -16.06 -26.79 28.41
N GLU A 339 -15.08 -26.17 29.08
CA GLU A 339 -14.11 -26.89 29.93
C GLU A 339 -14.80 -27.55 31.13
N ALA A 340 -15.85 -26.94 31.69
CA ALA A 340 -16.63 -27.54 32.77
C ALA A 340 -17.52 -28.70 32.30
N PHE A 341 -18.01 -28.66 31.05
CA PHE A 341 -18.76 -29.76 30.41
C PHE A 341 -17.85 -30.91 29.99
N LYS A 342 -16.61 -30.62 29.59
CA LYS A 342 -15.56 -31.63 29.35
C LYS A 342 -15.06 -32.10 30.71
N GLY A 343 -15.68 -33.15 31.26
CA GLY A 343 -15.31 -33.77 32.55
C GLY A 343 -13.81 -34.06 32.73
N PRO A 344 -13.38 -34.54 33.91
CA PRO A 344 -11.98 -34.59 34.31
C PRO A 344 -11.08 -35.12 33.18
N ARG A 345 -10.13 -34.29 32.73
CA ARG A 345 -9.16 -34.69 31.70
C ARG A 345 -8.54 -36.02 32.15
N PRO A 346 -8.63 -37.10 31.35
CA PRO A 346 -8.02 -38.36 31.76
C PRO A 346 -6.52 -38.12 31.92
N ASN A 347 -6.03 -38.31 33.14
CA ASN A 347 -4.69 -37.92 33.56
C ASN A 347 -3.56 -38.77 32.93
N LYS A 348 -3.89 -39.58 31.92
CA LYS A 348 -2.98 -40.27 31.02
C LYS A 348 -3.70 -40.40 29.68
N LEU A 349 -3.27 -39.64 28.68
CA LEU A 349 -3.66 -39.89 27.29
C LEU A 349 -3.20 -41.31 26.94
N ALA A 350 -4.15 -42.24 26.78
CA ALA A 350 -3.84 -43.52 26.16
C ALA A 350 -3.15 -43.26 24.82
N PRO A 351 -2.11 -44.04 24.44
CA PRO A 351 -1.39 -43.82 23.21
C PRO A 351 -2.31 -44.25 22.05
N VAL A 352 -3.13 -43.34 21.56
CA VAL A 352 -3.79 -43.55 20.27
C VAL A 352 -2.70 -43.35 19.21
N GLY A 353 -1.97 -44.43 18.94
CA GLY A 353 -1.02 -44.50 17.85
C GLY A 353 -1.74 -44.34 16.51
N GLY A 354 -1.07 -43.70 15.56
CA GLY A 354 -1.56 -43.51 14.19
C GLY A 354 -2.06 -42.10 13.88
N LEU A 355 -2.38 -41.91 12.59
CA LEU A 355 -2.72 -40.63 11.98
C LEU A 355 -3.84 -39.88 12.74
N ASN A 356 -4.82 -40.61 13.29
CA ASN A 356 -5.96 -40.04 14.02
C ASN A 356 -5.57 -39.40 15.35
N GLY A 357 -4.61 -39.97 16.09
CA GLY A 357 -4.11 -39.37 17.34
C GLY A 357 -3.24 -38.14 17.09
N LEU A 358 -2.55 -38.13 15.95
CA LEU A 358 -1.73 -37.01 15.48
C LEU A 358 -2.62 -35.87 14.94
N LEU A 359 -3.67 -36.20 14.20
CA LEU A 359 -4.74 -35.30 13.76
C LEU A 359 -5.50 -34.70 14.93
N TYR A 360 -5.85 -35.51 15.94
CA TYR A 360 -6.53 -35.03 17.14
C TYR A 360 -5.66 -34.03 17.91
N ARG A 361 -4.36 -34.32 18.11
CA ARG A 361 -3.42 -33.35 18.72
C ARG A 361 -3.23 -32.09 17.88
N ALA A 362 -3.21 -32.21 16.56
CA ALA A 362 -3.05 -31.05 15.66
C ALA A 362 -4.32 -30.18 15.58
N LEU A 363 -5.51 -30.77 15.73
CA LEU A 363 -6.81 -30.08 15.68
C LEU A 363 -7.20 -29.44 17.02
N HIS A 364 -6.71 -29.96 18.15
CA HIS A 364 -7.07 -29.51 19.51
C HIS A 364 -5.93 -28.79 20.25
N ASP A 365 -4.88 -28.35 19.57
CA ASP A 365 -3.79 -27.62 20.22
C ASP A 365 -4.17 -26.15 20.50
N ASP A 366 -4.98 -25.94 21.55
CA ASP A 366 -5.36 -24.63 22.09
C ASP A 366 -4.13 -23.77 22.49
N THR A 367 -2.94 -24.38 22.58
CA THR A 367 -1.71 -23.66 22.89
C THR A 367 -1.27 -22.75 21.75
N LEU A 368 -1.52 -23.10 20.48
CA LEU A 368 -1.11 -22.29 19.34
C LEU A 368 -1.87 -20.96 19.30
N ARG A 369 -3.18 -20.98 19.56
CA ARG A 369 -4.03 -19.78 19.62
C ARG A 369 -3.65 -18.88 20.80
N GLN A 370 -3.28 -19.46 21.95
CA GLN A 370 -2.74 -18.72 23.10
C GLN A 370 -1.34 -18.14 22.86
N HIS A 371 -0.51 -18.78 22.03
CA HIS A 371 0.80 -18.24 21.64
C HIS A 371 0.66 -17.10 20.63
N GLU A 372 -0.23 -17.23 19.63
CA GLU A 372 -0.54 -16.13 18.71
C GLU A 372 -1.09 -14.92 19.46
N TRP A 373 -1.96 -15.16 20.44
CA TRP A 373 -2.49 -14.15 21.33
C TRP A 373 -1.39 -13.38 22.07
N LYS A 374 -0.43 -14.09 22.67
CA LYS A 374 0.75 -13.48 23.34
C LYS A 374 1.61 -12.67 22.37
N ILE A 375 1.77 -13.13 21.13
CA ILE A 375 2.48 -12.41 20.08
C ILE A 375 1.74 -11.12 19.73
N PHE A 376 0.41 -11.15 19.56
CA PHE A 376 -0.38 -9.94 19.34
C PHE A 376 -0.26 -8.96 20.50
N THR A 377 -0.42 -9.42 21.75
CA THR A 377 -0.23 -8.53 22.92
C THR A 377 1.19 -7.95 22.99
N ALA A 378 2.21 -8.72 22.59
CA ALA A 378 3.58 -8.23 22.52
C ALA A 378 3.77 -7.20 21.39
N ILE A 379 3.08 -7.35 20.25
CA ILE A 379 3.05 -6.36 19.17
C ILE A 379 2.37 -5.07 19.65
N TRP A 380 1.21 -5.16 20.29
CA TRP A 380 0.49 -3.98 20.82
C TRP A 380 1.28 -3.29 21.93
N ALA A 381 1.92 -4.05 22.84
CA ALA A 381 2.79 -3.49 23.88
C ALA A 381 4.08 -2.88 23.29
N GLY A 382 4.67 -3.51 22.27
CA GLY A 382 5.80 -2.96 21.53
C GLY A 382 5.44 -1.68 20.79
N ALA A 383 4.25 -1.62 20.19
CA ALA A 383 3.71 -0.41 19.56
C ALA A 383 3.48 0.69 20.60
N ALA A 384 2.95 0.37 21.78
CA ALA A 384 2.85 1.33 22.89
C ALA A 384 4.22 1.88 23.30
N ALA A 385 5.22 1.01 23.48
CA ALA A 385 6.58 1.41 23.82
C ALA A 385 7.22 2.31 22.74
N ALA A 386 6.99 2.02 21.46
CA ALA A 386 7.45 2.85 20.35
C ALA A 386 6.81 4.25 20.39
N HIS A 387 5.51 4.35 20.71
CA HIS A 387 4.83 5.63 20.85
C HIS A 387 5.32 6.43 22.06
N PHE A 388 5.59 5.78 23.20
CA PHE A 388 6.24 6.46 24.33
C PHE A 388 7.68 6.90 24.00
N GLY A 389 8.38 6.18 23.12
CA GLY A 389 9.68 6.57 22.59
C GLY A 389 9.65 7.89 21.81
N LEU A 390 8.54 8.22 21.15
CA LEU A 390 8.36 9.50 20.45
C LEU A 390 8.38 10.70 21.42
N ILE A 391 7.93 10.50 22.66
CA ILE A 391 8.01 11.52 23.72
C ILE A 391 9.48 11.82 24.05
N GLY A 392 10.32 10.78 24.11
CA GLY A 392 11.76 10.92 24.32
C GLY A 392 12.44 11.68 23.18
N LEU A 393 12.08 11.40 21.93
CA LEU A 393 12.60 12.12 20.77
C LEU A 393 12.17 13.60 20.75
N GLY A 394 10.91 13.90 21.08
CA GLY A 394 10.44 15.28 21.23
C GLY A 394 11.19 16.03 22.34
N ALA A 395 11.39 15.39 23.49
CA ALA A 395 12.17 15.98 24.59
C ALA A 395 13.65 16.21 24.21
N MET A 396 14.26 15.31 23.45
CA MET A 396 15.62 15.46 22.92
C MET A 396 15.73 16.61 21.91
N ASN A 397 14.70 16.84 21.09
CA ASN A 397 14.68 17.95 20.14
C ASN A 397 14.60 19.30 20.88
N ILE A 398 13.71 19.42 21.87
CA ILE A 398 13.66 20.60 22.76
C ILE A 398 15.02 20.85 23.43
N ALA A 399 15.65 19.79 23.97
CA ALA A 399 16.89 19.91 24.72
C ALA A 399 18.11 20.26 23.86
N SER A 400 18.13 19.84 22.59
CA SER A 400 19.27 20.03 21.68
C SER A 400 19.17 21.32 20.86
N GLY A 401 17.95 21.79 20.54
CA GLY A 401 17.72 23.00 19.75
C GLY A 401 18.36 22.96 18.35
N MET A 402 18.68 21.77 17.83
CA MET A 402 19.39 21.61 16.56
C MET A 402 18.41 21.65 15.38
N PRO A 403 18.50 22.63 14.46
CA PRO A 403 17.54 22.76 13.35
C PRO A 403 17.48 21.53 12.44
N LEU A 404 18.63 20.87 12.21
CA LEU A 404 18.68 19.65 11.40
C LEU A 404 17.91 18.48 12.05
N LEU A 405 17.95 18.36 13.38
CA LEU A 405 17.24 17.29 14.08
C LEU A 405 15.73 17.47 13.95
N THR A 406 15.26 18.71 14.05
CA THR A 406 13.85 19.07 13.83
C THR A 406 13.38 18.64 12.44
N GLU A 407 14.14 18.95 11.39
CA GLU A 407 13.81 18.60 10.00
C GLU A 407 13.81 17.07 9.77
N ILE A 408 14.75 16.34 10.38
CA ILE A 408 14.77 14.86 10.31
C ILE A 408 13.54 14.27 11.00
N ILE A 409 13.15 14.81 12.17
CA ILE A 409 11.98 14.35 12.91
C ILE A 409 10.70 14.63 12.14
N VAL A 410 10.55 15.83 11.58
CA VAL A 410 9.41 16.20 10.72
C VAL A 410 9.31 15.22 9.55
N PHE A 411 10.42 14.97 8.85
CA PHE A 411 10.47 14.01 7.76
C PHE A 411 10.02 12.61 8.20
N VAL A 412 10.59 12.07 9.28
CA VAL A 412 10.24 10.73 9.78
C VAL A 412 8.76 10.68 10.14
N THR A 413 8.21 11.71 10.76
CA THR A 413 6.79 11.77 11.15
C THR A 413 5.87 11.79 9.93
N GLN A 414 6.18 12.62 8.93
CA GLN A 414 5.46 12.70 7.66
C GLN A 414 5.53 11.38 6.86
N LEU A 415 6.72 10.79 6.78
CA LEU A 415 6.92 9.49 6.14
C LEU A 415 6.10 8.39 6.82
N ASN A 416 6.06 8.38 8.16
CA ASN A 416 5.23 7.43 8.91
C ASN A 416 3.73 7.64 8.63
N ALA A 417 3.26 8.89 8.62
CA ALA A 417 1.87 9.21 8.28
C ALA A 417 1.51 8.71 6.87
N PHE A 418 2.39 8.92 5.90
CA PHE A 418 2.24 8.41 4.55
C PHE A 418 2.21 6.86 4.52
N VAL A 419 3.19 6.20 5.14
CA VAL A 419 3.27 4.73 5.20
C VAL A 419 2.02 4.12 5.84
N VAL A 420 1.51 4.70 6.93
CA VAL A 420 0.30 4.21 7.59
C VAL A 420 -0.90 4.26 6.66
N LYS A 421 -1.09 5.36 5.91
CA LYS A 421 -2.19 5.49 4.93
C LYS A 421 -2.03 4.52 3.77
N VAL A 422 -0.81 4.33 3.27
CA VAL A 422 -0.50 3.33 2.22
C VAL A 422 -0.81 1.92 2.71
N LEU A 423 -0.33 1.54 3.89
CA LEU A 423 -0.60 0.23 4.48
C LEU A 423 -2.09 0.02 4.77
N PHE A 424 -2.81 1.08 5.17
CA PHE A 424 -4.26 1.04 5.32
C PHE A 424 -4.96 0.76 3.97
N GLY A 425 -4.56 1.46 2.90
CA GLY A 425 -5.04 1.18 1.54
C GLY A 425 -4.77 -0.27 1.12
N CYS A 426 -3.54 -0.75 1.30
CA CYS A 426 -3.18 -2.14 1.03
C CYS A 426 -3.99 -3.15 1.88
N TRP A 427 -4.23 -2.85 3.14
CA TRP A 427 -5.08 -3.66 4.02
C TRP A 427 -6.52 -3.72 3.51
N MET A 428 -7.07 -2.59 3.04
CA MET A 428 -8.39 -2.55 2.41
C MET A 428 -8.47 -3.45 1.17
N PHE A 429 -7.43 -3.47 0.32
CA PHE A 429 -7.36 -4.41 -0.82
C PHE A 429 -7.45 -5.87 -0.37
N ILE A 430 -6.66 -6.24 0.64
CA ILE A 430 -6.67 -7.60 1.21
C ILE A 430 -8.03 -7.92 1.82
N TRP A 431 -8.63 -6.99 2.57
CA TRP A 431 -9.90 -7.22 3.23
C TRP A 431 -11.03 -7.45 2.22
N VAL A 432 -11.12 -6.61 1.19
CA VAL A 432 -12.11 -6.74 0.12
C VAL A 432 -11.95 -8.07 -0.62
N ARG A 433 -10.70 -8.47 -0.95
CA ARG A 433 -10.39 -9.74 -1.62
C ARG A 433 -11.01 -10.96 -0.91
N TRP A 434 -11.04 -10.96 0.41
CA TRP A 434 -11.56 -12.09 1.19
C TRP A 434 -13.02 -11.93 1.62
N THR A 435 -13.62 -10.77 1.39
CA THR A 435 -15.01 -10.47 1.79
C THR A 435 -15.97 -10.56 0.61
N LEU A 436 -15.56 -10.06 -0.56
CA LEU A 436 -16.42 -10.05 -1.75
C LEU A 436 -16.30 -11.34 -2.57
N PRO A 437 -17.42 -11.85 -3.10
CA PRO A 437 -17.37 -12.96 -4.03
C PRO A 437 -16.80 -12.51 -5.38
N ARG A 438 -16.30 -13.46 -6.16
CA ARG A 438 -15.87 -13.23 -7.54
C ARG A 438 -17.07 -12.89 -8.41
N PHE A 439 -16.93 -11.85 -9.23
CA PHE A 439 -17.91 -11.51 -10.26
C PHE A 439 -17.48 -12.07 -11.62
N ARG A 440 -18.47 -12.38 -12.45
CA ARG A 440 -18.23 -12.83 -13.82
C ARG A 440 -17.75 -11.65 -14.68
N TYR A 441 -16.90 -11.94 -15.66
CA TYR A 441 -16.39 -10.96 -16.64
C TYR A 441 -17.47 -10.01 -17.17
N ASP A 442 -18.60 -10.55 -17.62
CA ASP A 442 -19.67 -9.76 -18.22
C ASP A 442 -20.27 -8.75 -17.22
N GLN A 443 -20.36 -9.11 -15.94
CA GLN A 443 -20.86 -8.21 -14.88
C GLN A 443 -19.87 -7.10 -14.57
N LEU A 444 -18.57 -7.41 -14.57
CA LEU A 444 -17.51 -6.42 -14.38
C LEU A 444 -17.45 -5.45 -15.56
N MET A 445 -17.60 -5.93 -16.79
CA MET A 445 -17.66 -5.07 -17.97
C MET A 445 -18.92 -4.20 -17.96
N ASP A 446 -20.07 -4.75 -17.55
CA ASP A 446 -21.31 -4.00 -17.39
C ASP A 446 -21.18 -2.90 -16.31
N LEU A 447 -20.54 -3.19 -15.17
CA LEU A 447 -20.28 -2.21 -14.12
C LEU A 447 -19.45 -1.03 -14.65
N GLY A 448 -18.34 -1.33 -15.35
CA GLY A 448 -17.47 -0.31 -15.93
C GLY A 448 -18.20 0.57 -16.93
N TRP A 449 -18.81 -0.04 -17.95
CA TRP A 449 -19.36 0.68 -19.09
C TRP A 449 -20.74 1.30 -18.85
N LYS A 450 -21.66 0.61 -18.15
CA LYS A 450 -23.04 1.08 -17.98
C LYS A 450 -23.21 1.98 -16.75
N TYR A 451 -22.33 1.87 -15.76
CA TYR A 451 -22.47 2.63 -14.51
C TYR A 451 -21.30 3.57 -14.27
N MET A 452 -20.07 3.06 -14.17
CA MET A 452 -18.93 3.90 -13.78
C MET A 452 -18.62 4.97 -14.83
N LEU A 453 -18.70 4.65 -16.12
CA LEU A 453 -18.44 5.64 -17.16
C LEU A 453 -19.46 6.82 -17.12
N PRO A 454 -20.79 6.59 -17.15
CA PRO A 454 -21.75 7.68 -17.00
C PRO A 454 -21.62 8.45 -15.69
N ILE A 455 -21.35 7.77 -14.56
CA ILE A 455 -21.14 8.43 -13.27
C ILE A 455 -19.91 9.34 -13.32
N GLY A 456 -18.82 8.92 -13.96
CA GLY A 456 -17.63 9.75 -14.17
C GLY A 456 -17.93 11.01 -14.96
N LEU A 457 -18.67 10.89 -16.07
CA LEU A 457 -19.08 12.05 -16.87
C LEU A 457 -19.96 13.02 -16.09
N VAL A 458 -20.95 12.50 -15.35
CA VAL A 458 -21.79 13.31 -14.47
C VAL A 458 -20.95 14.00 -13.40
N ASN A 459 -19.96 13.30 -12.83
CA ASN A 459 -19.09 13.86 -11.80
C ASN A 459 -18.25 15.04 -12.33
N ILE A 460 -17.75 14.94 -13.56
CA ILE A 460 -17.03 16.04 -14.24
C ILE A 460 -17.94 17.26 -14.42
N LEU A 461 -19.21 17.04 -14.82
CA LEU A 461 -20.19 18.12 -14.92
C LEU A 461 -20.52 18.73 -13.56
N LEU A 462 -20.66 17.91 -12.52
CA LEU A 462 -20.86 18.40 -11.14
C LEU A 462 -19.65 19.21 -10.66
N ALA A 463 -18.43 18.77 -10.96
CA ALA A 463 -17.21 19.52 -10.68
C ALA A 463 -17.24 20.88 -11.38
N ALA A 464 -17.57 20.91 -12.67
CA ALA A 464 -17.68 22.16 -13.45
C ALA A 464 -18.72 23.13 -12.85
N VAL A 465 -19.90 22.62 -12.48
CA VAL A 465 -20.96 23.43 -11.86
C VAL A 465 -20.54 23.94 -10.48
N TRP A 466 -19.89 23.10 -9.67
CA TRP A 466 -19.40 23.48 -8.35
C TRP A 466 -18.42 24.65 -8.43
N LEU A 467 -17.48 24.59 -9.38
CA LEU A 467 -16.49 25.65 -9.61
C LEU A 467 -17.10 26.99 -10.02
N LEU A 468 -18.26 26.97 -10.69
CA LEU A 468 -18.98 28.20 -11.05
C LEU A 468 -19.74 28.81 -9.87
N ILE A 469 -20.17 27.99 -8.91
CA ILE A 469 -21.00 28.43 -7.77
C ILE A 469 -20.13 28.94 -6.62
N ASP A 470 -19.02 28.28 -6.33
CA ASP A 470 -18.25 28.56 -5.12
C ASP A 470 -17.18 29.64 -5.33
N ALA A 471 -17.44 30.83 -4.77
CA ALA A 471 -16.51 31.95 -4.76
C ALA A 471 -15.23 31.69 -3.94
N ASN A 472 -15.22 30.70 -3.03
CA ASN A 472 -14.02 30.31 -2.30
C ASN A 472 -13.10 29.40 -3.13
N THR A 473 -13.63 28.57 -4.03
CA THR A 473 -12.78 27.83 -4.98
C THR A 473 -12.08 28.79 -5.93
N MET A 474 -12.76 29.85 -6.39
CA MET A 474 -12.10 30.95 -7.15
C MET A 474 -10.92 31.61 -6.40
N ARG A 475 -10.95 31.64 -5.05
CA ARG A 475 -9.80 32.12 -4.25
C ARG A 475 -8.66 31.12 -4.17
N LEU A 476 -8.94 29.81 -4.15
CA LEU A 476 -7.91 28.76 -4.27
C LEU A 476 -7.14 28.90 -5.60
N TYR A 477 -7.83 29.17 -6.73
CA TYR A 477 -7.14 29.42 -8.00
C TYR A 477 -6.33 30.74 -8.01
N ALA A 478 -6.81 31.78 -7.30
CA ALA A 478 -6.11 33.06 -7.23
C ALA A 478 -4.88 33.04 -6.30
N ALA A 479 -4.76 32.03 -5.43
CA ALA A 479 -3.67 31.88 -4.48
C ALA A 479 -2.52 30.98 -4.99
N ILE A 480 -2.68 30.35 -6.16
CA ILE A 480 -1.63 29.55 -6.81
C ILE A 480 -0.73 30.53 -7.60
N PRO A 481 0.56 30.67 -7.27
CA PRO A 481 1.48 31.57 -7.97
C PRO A 481 1.78 31.15 -9.42
#